data_AF-A0AAV7HFN0-F1
#
_entry.id   AF-A0AAV7HFN0-F1
#
_cell.length_a   1.000
_cell.length_b   1.000
_cell.length_c   1.000
_cell.angle_alpha   90.00
_cell.angle_beta   90.00
_cell.angle_gamma   90.00
#
_symmetry.space_group_name_H-M   'P 1'
#
loop_
_entity.id
_entity.type
_entity.pdbx_description
1 polymer ?
#
loop_
_entity_poly.entity_id
_entity_poly.type
_entity_poly.pdbx_seq_one_letter_code
_entity_poly.pdbx_strand_id
1 'polypeptide(L)'
;MRHEIAVKIQELKNRIGHISDCRLRYGIVATASGSSNITGSTTPDHVDHRLGAFFVQEAQLVGIDLPRKKLINLLMHDEQHLRVIIVLGMARLGKTTLAKRVYEDPQIVGGYFYCHAWTNVPQPFNLNVLL
;
A
#
# COMPACT_ATOMS: atom_id res chain seq x y z
N MET A 1 -50.56 -2.39 -6.69
CA MET A 1 -49.37 -1.60 -7.08
C MET A 1 -48.88 -0.67 -5.96
N ARG A 2 -49.68 0.28 -5.43
CA ARG A 2 -49.23 1.19 -4.34
C ARG A 2 -48.82 0.50 -3.04
N HIS A 3 -49.53 -0.57 -2.66
CA HIS A 3 -49.25 -1.36 -1.45
C HIS A 3 -47.89 -2.08 -1.52
N GLU A 4 -47.53 -2.64 -2.68
CA GLU A 4 -46.28 -3.39 -2.85
C GLU A 4 -45.05 -2.49 -2.70
N ILE A 5 -45.13 -1.26 -3.22
CA ILE A 5 -44.08 -0.25 -3.06
C ILE A 5 -43.93 0.14 -1.58
N ALA A 6 -45.05 0.33 -0.87
CA ALA A 6 -45.03 0.69 0.55
C ALA A 6 -44.36 -0.40 1.41
N VAL A 7 -44.66 -1.68 1.14
CA VAL A 7 -44.04 -2.82 1.85
C VAL A 7 -42.52 -2.85 1.60
N LYS A 8 -42.07 -2.68 0.35
CA LYS A 8 -40.65 -2.65 -0.01
C LYS A 8 -39.90 -1.49 0.66
N ILE A 9 -40.53 -0.32 0.76
CA ILE A 9 -39.96 0.84 1.46
C ILE A 9 -39.81 0.54 2.96
N GLN A 10 -40.82 -0.08 3.56
CA GLN A 10 -40.80 -0.43 4.98
C GLN A 10 -39.72 -1.48 5.29
N GLU A 11 -39.56 -2.47 4.43
CA GLU A 11 -38.49 -3.47 4.53
C GLU A 11 -37.11 -2.81 4.46
N LEU A 12 -36.89 -1.90 3.49
CA LEU A 12 -35.62 -1.21 3.35
C LEU A 12 -35.31 -0.35 4.58
N LYS A 13 -36.31 0.34 5.13
CA LYS A 13 -36.17 1.13 6.36
C LYS A 13 -35.72 0.27 7.54
N ASN A 14 -36.32 -0.92 7.69
CA ASN A 14 -35.95 -1.86 8.75
C ASN A 14 -34.52 -2.39 8.56
N ARG A 15 -34.14 -2.72 7.33
CA ARG A 15 -32.79 -3.19 7.00
C ARG A 15 -31.73 -2.13 7.31
N ILE A 16 -31.97 -0.88 6.96
CA ILE A 16 -31.07 0.24 7.27
C ILE A 16 -30.94 0.43 8.79
N GLY A 17 -32.05 0.35 9.52
CA GLY A 17 -32.04 0.43 10.99
C GLY A 17 -31.18 -0.67 11.60
N HIS A 18 -31.34 -1.91 11.14
CA HIS A 18 -30.54 -3.04 11.63
C HIS A 18 -29.04 -2.88 11.31
N ILE A 19 -28.71 -2.43 10.09
CA ILE A 19 -27.32 -2.15 9.69
C ILE A 19 -26.73 -1.04 10.56
N SER A 20 -27.49 0.02 10.86
CA SER A 20 -27.05 1.10 11.73
C SER A 20 -26.77 0.62 13.15
N ASP A 21 -27.64 -0.22 13.71
CA ASP A 21 -27.44 -0.80 15.04
C ASP A 21 -26.22 -1.73 15.09
N CYS A 22 -26.06 -2.59 14.08
CA CYS A 22 -24.87 -3.43 13.93
C CYS A 22 -23.60 -2.58 13.83
N ARG A 23 -23.62 -1.50 13.03
CA ARG A 23 -22.48 -0.59 12.89
C ARG A 23 -22.06 0.02 14.23
N LEU A 24 -23.02 0.47 15.03
CA LEU A 24 -22.77 1.03 16.36
C LEU A 24 -22.24 -0.05 17.32
N ARG A 25 -22.87 -1.23 17.32
CA ARG A 25 -22.50 -2.35 18.19
C ARG A 25 -21.07 -2.84 17.94
N TYR A 26 -20.64 -2.87 16.68
CA TYR A 26 -19.30 -3.31 16.30
C TYR A 26 -18.29 -2.16 16.21
N GLY A 27 -18.66 -0.94 16.60
CA GLY A 27 -17.73 0.19 16.61
C GLY A 27 -17.16 0.51 15.22
N ILE A 28 -17.90 0.25 14.13
CA ILE A 28 -17.48 0.57 12.76
C ILE A 28 -17.64 2.09 12.57
N VAL A 29 -16.73 2.84 13.18
CA VAL A 29 -16.57 4.27 12.95
C VAL A 29 -16.12 4.41 11.49
N ALA A 30 -16.91 5.11 10.69
CA ALA A 30 -16.38 5.55 9.40
C ALA A 30 -15.36 6.62 9.78
N THR A 31 -14.08 6.33 9.60
CA THR A 31 -13.03 7.33 9.67
C THR A 31 -13.37 8.38 8.62
N ALA A 32 -14.05 9.44 9.05
CA ALA A 32 -14.21 10.62 8.22
C ALA A 32 -12.80 11.16 8.00
N SER A 33 -12.26 10.96 6.81
CA SER A 33 -11.11 11.69 6.30
C SER A 33 -11.45 13.18 6.36
N GLY A 34 -11.08 13.83 7.45
CA GLY A 34 -11.44 15.21 7.73
C GLY A 34 -11.05 15.62 9.14
N SER A 35 -9.75 15.84 9.35
CA SER A 35 -9.13 16.65 10.41
C SER A 35 -9.68 16.53 11.83
N SER A 36 -8.93 15.86 12.71
CA SER A 36 -8.78 16.36 14.09
C SER A 36 -7.48 15.83 14.71
N ASN A 37 -6.74 16.77 15.29
CA ASN A 37 -5.52 16.56 16.04
C ASN A 37 -5.79 15.64 17.24
N ILE A 38 -5.27 14.41 17.25
CA ILE A 38 -5.18 13.62 18.48
C ILE A 38 -3.83 12.90 18.54
N THR A 39 -3.04 13.41 19.47
CA THR A 39 -1.93 12.82 20.20
C THR A 39 -1.99 11.29 20.35
N GLY A 40 -0.87 10.63 19.98
CA GLY A 40 -0.43 9.35 20.56
C GLY A 40 -1.51 8.31 20.85
N SER A 41 -2.07 7.69 19.81
CA SER A 41 -2.78 6.42 19.96
C SER A 41 -2.35 5.49 18.83
N THR A 42 -1.54 4.51 19.17
CA THR A 42 -1.14 3.37 18.35
C THR A 42 -2.39 2.56 17.97
N THR A 43 -3.03 2.90 16.86
CA THR A 43 -4.04 2.01 16.26
C THR A 43 -3.31 0.88 15.51
N PRO A 44 -3.55 -0.40 15.83
CA PRO A 44 -2.86 -1.52 15.18
C PRO A 44 -3.38 -1.88 13.79
N ASP A 45 -4.34 -1.12 13.22
CA ASP A 45 -5.27 -1.67 12.23
C ASP A 45 -5.00 -1.26 10.77
N HIS A 46 -3.93 -0.53 10.50
CA HIS A 46 -3.51 -0.24 9.13
C HIS A 46 -2.34 -1.15 8.74
N VAL A 47 -2.65 -2.42 8.44
CA VAL A 47 -1.68 -3.30 7.78
C VAL A 47 -1.41 -2.72 6.39
N ASP A 48 -0.20 -2.20 6.19
CA ASP A 48 0.24 -1.72 4.89
C ASP A 48 0.19 -2.90 3.90
N HIS A 49 -0.76 -2.86 2.96
CA HIS A 49 -0.96 -3.92 1.98
C HIS A 49 0.28 -4.09 1.09
N ARG A 50 1.19 -3.10 1.06
CA ARG A 50 2.48 -3.18 0.37
C ARG A 50 3.44 -4.16 1.04
N LEU A 51 3.21 -4.52 2.31
CA LEU A 51 3.95 -5.56 3.02
C LEU A 51 3.84 -6.92 2.33
N GLY A 52 2.76 -7.18 1.60
CA GLY A 52 2.61 -8.39 0.80
C GLY A 52 3.77 -8.63 -0.16
N ALA A 53 4.41 -7.57 -0.68
CA ALA A 53 5.56 -7.69 -1.59
C ALA A 53 6.78 -8.36 -0.95
N PHE A 54 6.94 -8.32 0.37
CA PHE A 54 8.05 -8.94 1.09
C PHE A 54 7.90 -10.46 1.23
N PHE A 55 6.67 -10.97 1.17
CA PHE A 55 6.37 -12.39 1.37
C PHE A 55 6.24 -13.18 0.06
N VAL A 56 6.35 -12.54 -1.10
CA VAL A 56 6.25 -13.23 -2.39
C VAL A 56 7.54 -13.99 -2.69
N GLN A 57 7.47 -15.32 -2.80
CA GLN A 57 8.64 -16.14 -3.15
C GLN A 57 9.07 -15.87 -4.60
N GLU A 58 10.39 -15.86 -4.89
CA GLU A 58 10.91 -15.63 -6.24
C GLU A 58 10.35 -16.60 -7.28
N ALA A 59 10.21 -17.87 -6.92
CA ALA A 59 9.70 -18.91 -7.81
C ALA A 59 8.26 -18.65 -8.33
N GLN A 60 7.50 -17.77 -7.69
CA GLN A 60 6.14 -17.42 -8.09
C GLN A 60 6.10 -16.22 -9.05
N LEU A 61 7.23 -15.56 -9.30
CA LEU A 61 7.29 -14.38 -10.16
C LEU A 61 7.62 -14.75 -11.60
N VAL A 62 6.80 -14.26 -12.53
CA VAL A 62 6.99 -14.43 -13.97
C VAL A 62 7.02 -13.07 -14.66
N GLY A 63 7.77 -12.95 -15.75
CA GLY A 63 7.83 -11.73 -16.57
C GLY A 63 8.55 -10.54 -15.94
N ILE A 64 9.20 -10.72 -14.78
CA ILE A 64 9.91 -9.65 -14.06
C ILE A 64 11.37 -9.47 -14.51
N ASP A 65 11.94 -10.43 -15.22
CA ASP A 65 13.38 -10.46 -15.50
C ASP A 65 13.85 -9.26 -16.33
N LEU A 66 13.11 -8.93 -17.39
CA LEU A 66 13.46 -7.81 -18.27
C LEU A 66 13.31 -6.45 -17.55
N PRO A 67 12.17 -6.14 -16.89
CA PRO A 67 12.05 -4.96 -16.04
C PRO A 67 13.12 -4.87 -14.94
N ARG A 68 13.46 -6.00 -14.28
CA ARG A 68 14.48 -6.05 -13.23
C ARG A 68 15.84 -5.66 -13.78
N LYS A 69 16.29 -6.31 -14.86
CA LYS A 69 17.57 -5.99 -15.53
C LYS A 69 17.63 -4.54 -15.97
N LYS A 70 16.54 -4.00 -16.52
CA LYS A 70 16.47 -2.58 -16.91
C LYS A 70 16.68 -1.66 -15.72
N LEU A 71 16.08 -1.95 -14.56
CA LEU A 71 16.22 -1.11 -13.37
C LEU A 71 17.63 -1.20 -12.77
N ILE A 72 18.24 -2.40 -12.76
CA ILE A 72 19.63 -2.59 -12.33
C ILE A 72 20.58 -1.78 -13.20
N ASN A 73 20.42 -1.84 -14.53
CA ASN A 73 21.27 -1.07 -15.44
C ASN A 73 21.12 0.45 -15.23
N LEU A 74 19.92 0.93 -14.88
CA LEU A 74 19.70 2.34 -14.56
C LEU A 74 20.34 2.75 -13.22
N LEU A 75 20.38 1.84 -12.24
CA LEU A 75 21.04 2.05 -10.94
C LEU A 75 22.56 1.99 -11.07
N MET A 76 23.08 1.09 -11.91
CA MET A 76 24.51 0.83 -12.04
C MET A 76 25.21 1.71 -13.07
N HIS A 77 24.50 2.67 -13.66
CA HIS A 77 25.08 3.57 -14.65
C HIS A 77 26.08 4.53 -13.98
N ASP A 78 27.30 4.55 -14.50
CA ASP A 78 28.48 5.21 -13.92
C ASP A 78 28.48 6.75 -14.09
N GLU A 79 27.45 7.41 -13.55
CA GLU A 79 27.40 8.87 -13.49
C GLU A 79 27.50 9.36 -12.04
N GLN A 80 28.38 10.32 -11.79
CA GLN A 80 28.73 10.81 -10.45
C GLN A 80 27.67 11.72 -9.79
N HIS A 81 26.41 11.64 -10.22
CA HIS A 81 25.34 12.53 -9.77
C HIS A 81 24.23 11.78 -9.03
N LEU A 82 23.57 12.48 -8.11
CA LEU A 82 22.39 11.98 -7.40
C LEU A 82 21.29 11.62 -8.41
N ARG A 83 20.78 10.39 -8.34
CA ARG A 83 19.76 9.87 -9.27
C ARG A 83 18.48 9.49 -8.52
N VAL A 84 17.34 9.87 -9.08
CA VAL A 84 16.01 9.45 -8.62
C VAL A 84 15.36 8.60 -9.70
N ILE A 85 14.90 7.40 -9.34
CA ILE A 85 14.19 6.49 -10.24
C ILE A 85 12.79 6.25 -9.71
N ILE A 86 11.78 6.50 -10.54
CA ILE A 86 10.36 6.35 -10.19
C ILE A 86 9.76 5.19 -10.99
N VAL A 87 9.15 4.22 -10.30
CA VAL A 87 8.43 3.10 -10.91
C VAL A 87 6.92 3.43 -10.95
N LEU A 88 6.42 3.79 -12.13
CA LEU A 88 5.02 4.16 -12.36
C LEU A 88 4.20 3.01 -12.95
N GLY A 89 2.88 3.03 -12.76
CA GLY A 89 1.94 2.07 -13.33
C GLY A 89 0.69 1.88 -12.49
N MET A 90 -0.27 1.10 -13.00
CA MET A 90 -1.55 0.84 -12.32
C MET A 90 -1.38 0.15 -10.96
N ALA A 91 -2.39 0.28 -10.11
CA ALA A 91 -2.45 -0.43 -8.83
C ALA A 91 -2.26 -1.95 -9.04
N ARG A 92 -1.63 -2.63 -8.07
CA ARG A 92 -1.41 -4.08 -8.06
C ARG A 92 -0.61 -4.68 -9.22
N LEU A 93 0.02 -3.87 -10.07
CA LEU A 93 0.91 -4.34 -11.14
C LEU A 93 2.26 -4.92 -10.65
N GLY A 94 2.45 -5.09 -9.34
CA GLY A 94 3.71 -5.61 -8.78
C GLY A 94 4.86 -4.61 -8.74
N LYS A 95 4.60 -3.29 -8.81
CA LYS A 95 5.65 -2.25 -8.78
C LYS A 95 6.57 -2.34 -7.57
N THR A 96 5.99 -2.46 -6.37
CA THR A 96 6.74 -2.63 -5.11
C THR A 96 7.53 -3.93 -5.13
N THR A 97 6.95 -5.01 -5.67
CA THR A 97 7.62 -6.31 -5.82
C THR A 97 8.83 -6.22 -6.75
N LEU A 98 8.71 -5.52 -7.87
CA LEU A 98 9.83 -5.29 -8.80
C LEU A 98 10.96 -4.51 -8.12
N ALA A 99 10.64 -3.40 -7.44
CA ALA A 99 11.63 -2.61 -6.71
C ALA A 99 12.30 -3.45 -5.60
N LYS A 100 11.54 -4.29 -4.91
CA LYS A 100 12.05 -5.18 -3.86
C LYS A 100 13.03 -6.22 -4.42
N ARG A 101 12.70 -6.86 -5.55
CA ARG A 101 13.60 -7.80 -6.23
C ARG A 101 14.90 -7.16 -6.69
N VAL A 102 14.87 -5.89 -7.11
CA VAL A 102 16.07 -5.15 -7.49
C VAL A 102 16.90 -4.80 -6.26
N TYR A 103 16.26 -4.39 -5.16
CA TYR A 103 16.94 -4.14 -3.89
C TYR A 103 17.66 -5.39 -3.34
N GLU A 104 17.08 -6.57 -3.54
CA GLU A 104 17.63 -7.86 -3.11
C GLU A 104 18.59 -8.50 -4.13
N ASP A 105 18.79 -7.88 -5.30
CA ASP A 105 19.62 -8.47 -6.35
C ASP A 105 21.08 -8.60 -5.89
N PRO A 106 21.74 -9.75 -6.13
CA PRO A 106 23.12 -9.97 -5.71
C PRO A 106 24.10 -8.92 -6.23
N GLN A 107 23.84 -8.31 -7.39
CA GLN A 107 24.72 -7.25 -7.92
C GLN A 107 24.62 -5.96 -7.12
N ILE A 108 23.45 -5.69 -6.51
CA ILE A 108 23.20 -4.50 -5.69
C ILE A 108 23.73 -4.72 -4.27
N VAL A 109 23.40 -5.87 -3.68
CA VAL A 109 23.85 -6.25 -2.31
C VAL A 109 25.35 -6.58 -2.28
N GLY A 110 25.90 -7.06 -3.40
CA GLY A 110 27.29 -7.49 -3.55
C GLY A 110 28.34 -6.37 -3.60
N GLY A 111 27.99 -5.15 -3.16
CA GLY A 111 28.95 -4.07 -2.95
C GLY A 111 28.95 -2.96 -3.99
N TYR A 112 27.97 -2.90 -4.91
CA TYR A 112 27.84 -1.74 -5.80
C TYR A 112 27.57 -0.45 -5.01
N PHE A 113 26.74 -0.53 -3.97
CA PHE A 113 26.53 0.57 -3.03
C PHE A 113 27.23 0.29 -1.72
N TYR A 114 27.94 1.28 -1.18
CA TYR A 114 28.54 1.20 0.18
C TYR A 114 27.46 0.98 1.26
N CYS A 115 26.26 1.53 1.06
CA CYS A 115 25.13 1.37 1.96
C CYS A 115 23.82 1.48 1.16
N HIS A 116 22.80 0.71 1.56
CA HIS A 116 21.46 0.80 1.00
C HIS A 116 20.41 0.54 2.10
N ALA A 117 19.25 1.18 1.99
CA ALA A 117 18.15 1.03 2.94
C ALA A 117 16.82 0.89 2.19
N TRP A 118 15.87 0.19 2.81
CA TRP A 118 14.49 0.09 2.35
C TRP A 118 13.56 0.64 3.41
N THR A 119 12.64 1.53 3.03
CA THR A 119 11.62 2.07 3.94
C THR A 119 10.25 2.10 3.28
N ASN A 120 9.22 1.80 4.07
CA ASN A 120 7.82 2.01 3.69
C ASN A 120 7.35 3.31 4.33
N VAL A 121 6.91 4.26 3.50
CA VAL A 121 6.38 5.54 3.96
C VAL A 121 4.86 5.39 4.14
N PRO A 122 4.32 5.46 5.38
CA PRO A 122 2.88 5.37 5.62
C PRO A 122 2.15 6.58 5.03
N GLN A 123 0.87 6.44 4.71
CA GLN A 123 0.03 7.56 4.30
C GLN A 123 -1.10 7.77 5.33
N PRO A 124 -1.29 8.99 5.86
CA PRO A 124 -0.50 10.21 5.61
C PRO A 124 0.93 10.08 6.17
N PHE A 125 1.90 10.75 5.52
CA PHE A 125 3.28 10.76 5.97
C PHE A 125 3.62 12.04 6.72
N ASN A 126 4.54 11.95 7.69
CA ASN A 126 5.13 13.09 8.36
C ASN A 126 6.63 13.10 8.05
N LEU A 127 7.11 14.16 7.42
CA LEU A 127 8.52 14.32 7.03
C LEU A 127 9.46 14.29 8.23
N ASN A 128 9.03 14.79 9.39
CA ASN A 128 9.85 14.83 10.61
C ASN A 128 10.10 13.45 11.22
N VAL A 129 9.38 12.42 10.76
CA VAL A 129 9.54 11.03 11.21
C VAL A 129 10.39 10.23 10.22
N LEU A 130 10.69 10.78 9.03
CA LEU A 130 11.41 10.11 7.95
C LEU A 130 12.87 10.55 7.79
N LEU A 131 13.27 11.63 8.46
CA LEU A 131 14.60 12.23 8.47
C LEU A 131 15.23 12.08 9.85
#